data_AF-A0A9W9LAU8-F1
#
_entry.id   AF-A0A9W9LAU8-F1
#
_cell.length_a   1.000
_cell.length_b   1.000
_cell.length_c   1.000
_cell.angle_alpha   90.00
_cell.angle_beta   90.00
_cell.angle_gamma   90.00
#
_symmetry.space_group_name_H-M   'P 1'
#
loop_
_entity.id
_entity.type
_entity.pdbx_description
1 polymer ?
#
loop_
_entity_poly.entity_id
_entity_poly.type
_entity_poly.pdbx_seq_one_letter_code
_entity_poly.pdbx_strand_id
1 'polypeptide(L)' 'MEPIPPLVFRTDRLELRLLVDSDAEGMYDIRSREETMKHRKVPDTDISDTREWIRAFSTSNLKIGYAY' A
#
# COMPACT_ATOMS: atom_id res chain seq x y z
N MET A 1 -24.68 7.49 0.76
CA MET A 1 -23.33 8.09 0.67
C MET A 1 -22.94 8.04 -0.78
N GLU A 2 -22.64 9.19 -1.39
CA GLU A 2 -22.05 9.18 -2.73
C GLU A 2 -20.63 8.60 -2.67
N PRO A 3 -20.22 7.75 -3.63
CA PRO A 3 -18.87 7.20 -3.64
C PRO A 3 -17.87 8.34 -3.85
N ILE A 4 -16.88 8.43 -2.95
CA ILE A 4 -15.76 9.36 -3.11
C ILE A 4 -15.06 8.99 -4.43
N PRO A 5 -14.94 9.91 -5.40
CA PRO A 5 -14.26 9.60 -6.65
C PRO A 5 -12.84 9.14 -6.35
N PRO A 6 -12.33 8.10 -7.05
CA PRO A 6 -11.02 7.55 -6.75
C PRO A 6 -9.98 8.66 -6.87
N LEU A 7 -9.22 8.88 -5.79
CA LEU A 7 -8.13 9.83 -5.78
C LEU A 7 -7.01 9.28 -6.66
N VAL A 8 -6.96 9.78 -7.89
CA VAL A 8 -5.97 9.38 -8.89
C VAL A 8 -5.18 10.59 -9.32
N PHE A 9 -3.87 10.58 -9.09
CA PHE A 9 -2.93 11.57 -9.61
C PHE A 9 -2.17 10.95 -10.78
N ARG A 10 -2.10 11.66 -11.91
CA ARG A 10 -1.43 11.18 -13.12
C ARG A 10 -0.37 12.16 -13.58
N THR A 11 0.71 11.59 -14.10
CA THR A 11 1.74 12.26 -14.89
C THR A 11 1.90 11.48 -16.19
N ASP A 12 2.71 11.98 -17.12
CA ASP A 12 2.95 11.32 -18.41
C ASP A 12 3.47 9.88 -18.29
N ARG A 13 4.09 9.51 -17.16
CA ARG A 13 4.72 8.20 -16.96
C ARG A 13 4.20 7.41 -15.77
N LEU A 14 3.41 8.02 -14.89
CA LEU A 14 3.03 7.42 -13.62
C LEU A 14 1.56 7.72 -13.28
N GLU A 15 0.92 6.72 -12.69
CA GLU A 15 -0.38 6.84 -12.05
C GLU A 15 -0.23 6.49 -10.56
N LEU A 16 -0.70 7.39 -9.71
CA LEU A 16 -0.83 7.18 -8.27
C LEU A 16 -2.32 7.04 -7.96
N ARG A 17 -2.71 5.88 -7.45
CA ARG A 17 -4.08 5.59 -7.02
C ARG A 17 -4.07 4.85 -5.70
N LEU A 18 -5.22 4.80 -5.05
CA LEU A 18 -5.40 3.97 -3.86
C LEU A 18 -5.13 2.49 -4.19
N LEU A 19 -4.42 1.83 -3.28
CA LEU A 19 -4.17 0.39 -3.35
C LEU A 19 -5.46 -0.37 -3.05
N VAL A 20 -5.66 -1.45 -3.80
CA VAL A 20 -6.79 -2.37 -3.64
C VAL A 20 -6.27 -3.81 -3.50
N ASP A 21 -7.11 -4.72 -3.02
CA ASP A 21 -6.73 -6.12 -2.78
C ASP A 21 -6.11 -6.81 -4.01
N SER A 22 -6.49 -6.43 -5.23
CA SER A 22 -5.91 -6.97 -6.47
C SER A 22 -4.46 -6.55 -6.72
N ASP A 23 -3.97 -5.51 -6.04
CA ASP A 23 -2.58 -5.06 -6.14
C ASP A 23 -1.63 -5.87 -5.24
N ALA A 24 -2.16 -6.77 -4.41
CA ALA A 24 -1.39 -7.47 -3.38
C ALA A 24 -0.21 -8.28 -3.93
N GLU A 25 -0.37 -8.94 -5.08
CA GLU A 25 0.71 -9.72 -5.70
C GLU A 25 1.88 -8.83 -6.12
N GLY A 26 1.62 -7.80 -6.93
CA GLY A 26 2.68 -6.86 -7.35
C GLY A 26 3.29 -6.10 -6.18
N MET A 27 2.50 -5.84 -5.13
CA MET A 27 2.99 -5.19 -3.92
C MET A 27 3.89 -6.14 -3.09
N TYR A 28 3.54 -7.42 -2.99
CA TYR A 28 4.36 -8.44 -2.34
C TYR A 28 5.70 -8.60 -3.06
N ASP A 29 5.70 -8.62 -4.39
CA ASP A 29 6.92 -8.70 -5.22
C ASP A 29 7.87 -7.50 -5.01
N ILE A 30 7.36 -6.34 -4.62
CA ILE A 30 8.17 -5.15 -4.30
C ILE A 30 8.66 -5.21 -2.86
N ARG A 31 7.79 -5.66 -1.94
CA ARG A 31 8.05 -5.65 -0.50
C ARG A 31 8.94 -6.79 -0.03
N SER A 32 8.96 -7.90 -0.76
CA SER A 32 9.85 -9.04 -0.52
C SER A 32 11.29 -8.79 -0.98
N ARG A 33 11.55 -7.70 -1.71
CA ARG A 33 12.90 -7.40 -2.21
C ARG A 33 13.82 -6.93 -1.09
N GLU A 34 15.08 -7.37 -1.15
CA GLU A 34 16.09 -7.07 -0.14
C GLU A 34 16.29 -5.55 0.05
N GLU A 35 16.25 -4.79 -1.04
CA GLU A 35 16.38 -3.32 -1.01
C GLU A 35 15.19 -2.62 -0.34
N THR A 36 14.02 -3.24 -0.28
CA THR A 36 12.87 -2.70 0.46
C THR A 36 12.95 -3.11 1.92
N MET A 37 13.42 -4.34 2.16
CA MET A 37 13.52 -4.95 3.48
C MET A 37 14.47 -4.21 4.43
N LYS A 38 15.55 -3.59 3.92
CA LYS A 38 16.49 -2.80 4.75
C LYS A 38 15.85 -1.67 5.55
N HIS A 39 14.68 -1.18 5.13
CA HIS A 39 13.96 -0.08 5.79
C HIS A 39 12.78 -0.58 6.65
N ARG A 40 12.60 -1.89 6.74
CA ARG A 40 11.42 -2.50 7.36
C ARG A 40 11.78 -3.29 8.61
N LYS A 41 11.01 -3.07 9.69
CA LYS A 41 11.19 -3.79 10.96
C LYS A 41 10.75 -5.25 10.90
N VAL A 42 9.75 -5.59 10.09
CA VAL A 42 9.17 -6.93 9.98
C VAL A 42 8.92 -7.28 8.51
N PRO A 43 9.53 -8.36 7.97
CA PRO A 43 9.22 -8.86 6.63
C PRO A 43 7.78 -9.37 6.53
N ASP A 44 7.17 -9.27 5.35
CA ASP A 44 5.95 -10.04 5.08
C ASP A 44 6.37 -11.52 4.93
N THR A 45 5.71 -12.42 5.66
CA THR A 45 5.97 -13.87 5.61
C THR A 45 5.42 -14.45 4.32
N ASP A 46 4.22 -14.02 3.94
CA ASP A 46 3.56 -14.38 2.70
C ASP A 46 2.64 -13.26 2.20
N ILE A 47 1.98 -13.49 1.06
CA ILE A 47 1.10 -12.52 0.41
C ILE A 47 -0.10 -12.10 1.28
N SER A 48 -0.54 -12.92 2.23
CA SER A 48 -1.65 -12.63 3.13
C SER A 48 -1.32 -11.45 4.03
N ASP A 49 -0.08 -11.35 4.50
CA ASP A 49 0.41 -10.20 5.28
C ASP A 49 0.35 -8.91 4.45
N THR A 50 0.66 -8.99 3.15
CA THR A 50 0.52 -7.86 2.22
C THR A 50 -0.95 -7.49 2.02
N ARG A 51 -1.85 -8.46 1.90
CA ARG A 51 -3.31 -8.20 1.78
C ARG A 51 -3.87 -7.54 3.02
N GLU A 52 -3.50 -8.02 4.21
CA GLU A 52 -3.91 -7.40 5.47
C GLU A 52 -3.37 -5.97 5.58
N TRP A 53 -2.11 -5.76 5.19
CA TRP A 53 -1.52 -4.43 5.10
C TRP A 53 -2.32 -3.52 4.15
N ILE A 54 -2.66 -3.94 2.94
CA ILE A 54 -3.48 -3.12 2.01
C ILE A 54 -4.84 -2.78 2.63
N ARG A 55 -5.50 -3.75 3.25
CA ARG A 55 -6.81 -3.56 3.91
C ARG A 55 -6.75 -2.57 5.06
N ALA A 56 -5.70 -2.63 5.88
CA ALA A 56 -5.50 -1.69 6.98
C ALA A 56 -5.37 -0.24 6.48
N PHE A 57 -4.73 -0.04 5.32
CA PHE A 57 -4.62 1.28 4.69
C PHE A 57 -5.91 1.72 3.97
N SER A 58 -6.74 0.79 3.49
CA SER A 58 -7.96 1.11 2.74
C SER A 58 -9.20 1.34 3.63
N THR A 59 -9.27 0.75 4.82
CA THR A 59 -10.52 0.72 5.60
C THR A 59 -10.70 1.82 6.64
N SER A 60 -9.68 2.34 7.33
CA SER A 60 -9.83 3.45 8.30
C SER A 60 -8.50 3.83 8.96
N ASN A 61 -8.26 5.14 9.13
CA ASN A 61 -7.22 5.73 9.98
C ASN A 61 -5.76 5.64 9.49
N LEU A 62 -5.47 6.31 8.36
CA LEU A 62 -4.22 7.07 8.31
C LEU A 62 -4.30 8.18 9.37
N LYS A 63 -4.07 7.84 10.64
CA LYS A 63 -3.48 8.81 11.57
C LYS A 63 -2.10 9.04 11.01
N ILE A 64 -1.99 10.03 10.13
CA ILE A 64 -0.74 10.61 9.69
C ILE A 64 -0.14 11.26 10.93
N GLY A 65 0.47 10.45 11.78
CA GLY A 65 1.34 10.90 12.84
C GLY A 65 2.57 11.44 12.15
N TYR A 66 2.58 12.75 11.89
CA TYR A 66 3.82 13.48 11.79
C TYR A 66 4.54 13.29 13.12
N ALA A 67 5.46 12.32 13.17
CA ALA A 67 6.46 12.27 14.22
C ALA A 67 7.43 13.42 13.92
N TYR A 68 7.25 14.53 14.63
CA TYR A 68 8.26 15.54 14.86
C TYR A 68 9.32 15.00 15.82
#